data_AF-A0A1F3CI03-F1
#
_entry.id   AF-A0A1F3CI03-F1
#
_cell.length_a   1.000
_cell.length_b   1.000
_cell.length_c   1.000
_cell.angle_alpha   90.00
_cell.angle_beta   90.00
_cell.angle_gamma   90.00
#
_symmetry.space_group_name_H-M   'P 1'
#
loop_
_entity.id
_entity.type
_entity.pdbx_description
1 polymer ?
#
loop_
_entity_poly.entity_id
_entity_poly.type
_entity_poly.pdbx_seq_one_letter_code
_entity_poly.pdbx_strand_id
1 'polypeptide(L)'
;MRAICFYFQVHQPFRLRRYRFFDIGNNHNYYDDFANRSIMKKVANKCYLPTNQLMYELIQEYGDRFRISYSISGTALDQFEMYAPEVIESFQRLVSTGCVEILAETYSHSLSSLRNKEEFVNQVTLHNKKIERLFGVKPTVFRNTELIYSDGIGEMAAEMGFKAILTEGAKHILGWKSPNFLYCNAINPKLKVLLKNFTLSDDIAFRFSNRGWPEWPLTTEKYVKWLNAINQKQEIVNLFMDYETFGEHQWAETGIFDFMRHLPKVVFSDSNFQFLTPSEVADIFDPVAPIHVPYPISWADEERDLTAWLGNELQDDAFDNLYSLADKVRLIDNPDILRDWRYLQTSDHFYYQCTKWFSDGDVHKYFNPYDSPYEAFINYMNILSDFEIRLNQVYNPSSDNILTKTKKKTSVFKPSTIIQPGSELLMPENVVVPKKAIRKKIVKKIARKK
;
A
#
# COMPACT_ATOMS: atom_id res chain seq x y z
N MET A 1 -0.91 -27.35 -11.13
CA MET A 1 0.33 -26.67 -10.68
C MET A 1 -0.06 -25.73 -9.56
N ARG A 2 0.78 -25.51 -8.54
CA ARG A 2 0.47 -24.58 -7.45
C ARG A 2 1.62 -23.59 -7.27
N ALA A 3 1.31 -22.38 -6.81
CA ALA A 3 2.24 -21.27 -6.73
C ALA A 3 2.31 -20.68 -5.32
N ILE A 4 3.53 -20.42 -4.85
CA ILE A 4 3.81 -19.49 -3.76
C ILE A 4 4.26 -18.19 -4.42
N CYS A 5 3.59 -17.10 -4.11
CA CYS A 5 3.89 -15.78 -4.64
C CYS A 5 4.45 -14.91 -3.52
N PHE A 6 5.77 -14.68 -3.53
CA PHE A 6 6.40 -13.76 -2.59
C PHE A 6 6.34 -12.32 -3.09
N TYR A 7 5.90 -11.44 -2.21
CA TYR A 7 5.98 -10.00 -2.38
C TYR A 7 6.48 -9.36 -1.08
N PHE A 8 7.48 -8.50 -1.23
CA PHE A 8 8.08 -7.75 -0.13
C PHE A 8 7.94 -6.23 -0.34
N GLN A 9 7.35 -5.54 0.63
CA GLN A 9 7.29 -4.08 0.68
C GLN A 9 8.60 -3.52 1.23
N VAL A 10 9.20 -2.53 0.57
CA VAL A 10 10.37 -1.80 1.04
C VAL A 10 10.00 -0.32 1.11
N HIS A 11 9.89 0.21 2.33
CA HIS A 11 9.45 1.58 2.55
C HIS A 11 10.22 2.24 3.70
N GLN A 12 10.59 3.52 3.50
CA GLN A 12 11.08 4.38 4.56
C GLN A 12 10.58 5.82 4.33
N PRO A 13 9.91 6.44 5.32
CA PRO A 13 9.51 7.85 5.25
C PRO A 13 10.70 8.78 5.52
N PHE A 14 10.62 10.01 5.00
CA PHE A 14 11.47 11.10 5.49
C PHE A 14 10.88 11.64 6.79
N ARG A 15 11.55 11.34 7.91
CA ARG A 15 11.15 11.80 9.24
C ARG A 15 11.30 13.30 9.32
N LEU A 16 10.27 13.94 9.84
CA LEU A 16 10.23 15.38 10.04
C LEU A 16 11.01 15.73 11.31
N ARG A 17 11.75 16.84 11.28
CA ARG A 17 12.32 17.39 12.50
C ARG A 17 11.21 17.93 13.40
N ARG A 18 11.54 18.16 14.67
CA ARG A 18 10.69 18.96 15.55
C ARG A 18 10.58 20.38 15.00
N TYR A 19 9.36 20.81 14.71
CA TYR A 19 9.01 22.04 14.01
C TYR A 19 7.92 22.78 14.79
N ARG A 20 8.30 23.94 15.35
CA ARG A 20 7.47 24.71 16.26
C ARG A 20 6.74 25.82 15.53
N PHE A 21 5.73 26.40 16.17
CA PHE A 21 5.00 27.54 15.64
C PHE A 21 5.91 28.71 15.22
N PHE A 22 6.98 28.98 15.97
CA PHE A 22 7.93 30.06 15.64
C PHE A 22 8.83 29.77 14.43
N ASP A 23 8.93 28.51 13.99
CA ASP A 23 9.67 28.16 12.76
C ASP A 23 8.90 28.60 11.50
N ILE A 24 7.57 28.72 11.57
CA ILE A 24 6.69 29.04 10.44
C ILE A 24 7.07 30.40 9.85
N GLY A 25 7.32 30.44 8.54
CA GLY A 25 7.76 31.60 7.77
C GLY A 25 9.26 31.93 7.91
N ASN A 26 9.99 31.25 8.79
CA ASN A 26 11.38 31.54 9.12
C ASN A 26 12.35 30.41 8.73
N ASN A 27 11.91 29.15 8.78
CA ASN A 27 12.78 28.00 8.51
C ASN A 27 12.08 26.95 7.66
N HIS A 28 12.57 26.75 6.44
CA HIS A 28 11.96 25.88 5.43
C HIS A 28 12.61 24.48 5.35
N ASN A 29 13.54 24.15 6.25
CA ASN A 29 14.05 22.78 6.37
C ASN A 29 13.08 21.98 7.26
N TYR A 30 12.45 20.93 6.73
CA TYR A 30 11.45 20.13 7.45
C TYR A 30 11.96 18.80 7.98
N TYR A 31 13.09 18.32 7.49
CA TYR A 31 13.50 16.93 7.68
C TYR A 31 14.59 16.79 8.73
N ASP A 32 14.56 15.69 9.49
CA ASP A 32 15.62 15.32 10.41
C ASP A 32 16.69 14.53 9.65
N ASP A 33 17.63 15.23 9.03
CA ASP A 33 18.69 14.61 8.22
C ASP A 33 19.54 13.61 9.01
N PHE A 34 19.77 13.88 10.30
CA PHE A 34 20.54 12.99 11.16
C PHE A 34 19.79 11.68 11.42
N ALA A 35 18.51 11.77 11.81
CA ALA A 35 17.68 10.60 12.06
C ALA A 35 17.46 9.79 10.79
N ASN A 36 17.12 10.44 9.68
CA ASN A 36 16.90 9.77 8.38
C ASN A 36 18.15 9.01 7.93
N ARG A 37 19.33 9.66 7.96
CA ARG A 37 20.59 9.00 7.62
C ARG A 37 20.93 7.85 8.56
N SER A 38 20.81 8.05 9.87
CA SER A 38 21.21 7.07 10.87
C SER A 38 20.32 5.83 10.83
N ILE A 39 19.01 6.02 10.71
CA ILE A 39 18.04 4.92 10.61
C ILE A 39 18.21 4.18 9.29
N MET A 40 18.30 4.89 8.16
CA MET A 40 18.51 4.25 6.85
C MET A 40 19.77 3.36 6.87
N LYS A 41 20.89 3.85 7.41
CA LYS A 41 22.10 3.05 7.54
C LYS A 41 21.95 1.84 8.47
N LYS A 42 21.21 1.99 9.58
CA LYS A 42 20.91 0.86 10.47
C LYS A 42 20.12 -0.21 9.73
N VAL A 43 19.01 0.16 9.10
CA VAL A 43 18.11 -0.77 8.39
C VAL A 43 18.82 -1.40 7.20
N ALA A 44 19.62 -0.64 6.43
CA ALA A 44 20.44 -1.18 5.35
C ALA A 44 21.37 -2.31 5.82
N ASN A 45 22.09 -2.11 6.92
CA ASN A 45 23.07 -3.08 7.44
C ASN A 45 22.44 -4.28 8.13
N LYS A 46 21.26 -4.12 8.75
CA LYS A 46 20.60 -5.20 9.51
C LYS A 46 19.59 -5.99 8.69
N CYS A 47 18.91 -5.32 7.76
CA CYS A 47 17.81 -5.88 6.97
C CYS A 47 18.19 -6.01 5.50
N TYR A 48 18.31 -4.90 4.76
CA TYR A 48 18.33 -4.97 3.29
C TYR A 48 19.54 -5.71 2.73
N LEU A 49 20.77 -5.37 3.15
CA LEU A 49 21.97 -5.97 2.59
C LEU A 49 22.10 -7.47 2.94
N PRO A 50 21.93 -7.90 4.22
CA PRO A 50 21.97 -9.32 4.54
C PRO A 50 20.86 -10.12 3.87
N THR A 51 19.64 -9.58 3.82
CA THR A 51 18.49 -10.28 3.21
C THR A 51 18.65 -10.36 1.69
N ASN A 52 19.10 -9.30 1.02
CA ASN A 52 19.38 -9.32 -0.41
C ASN A 52 20.48 -10.33 -0.76
N GLN A 53 21.52 -10.44 0.07
CA GLN A 53 22.57 -11.45 -0.13
C GLN A 53 22.03 -12.88 0.04
N LEU A 54 21.18 -13.13 1.05
CA LEU A 54 20.49 -14.41 1.21
C LEU A 54 19.60 -14.75 -0.01
N MET A 55 18.78 -13.80 -0.45
CA MET A 55 17.91 -14.01 -1.61
C MET A 55 18.72 -14.27 -2.88
N TYR A 56 19.85 -13.59 -3.06
CA TYR A 56 20.76 -13.82 -4.17
C TYR A 56 21.34 -15.24 -4.13
N GLU A 57 21.82 -15.70 -2.96
CA GLU A 57 22.32 -17.07 -2.77
C GLU A 57 21.25 -18.12 -3.11
N LEU A 58 20.00 -17.93 -2.68
CA LEU A 58 18.89 -18.81 -3.02
C LEU A 58 18.60 -18.84 -4.52
N ILE A 59 18.65 -17.68 -5.20
CA ILE A 59 18.49 -17.63 -6.65
C ILE A 59 19.66 -18.34 -7.36
N GLN A 60 20.90 -18.22 -6.87
CA GLN A 60 22.03 -18.95 -7.45
C GLN A 60 21.90 -20.47 -7.26
N GLU A 61 21.38 -20.92 -6.11
CA GLU A 61 21.21 -22.35 -5.81
C GLU A 61 20.07 -22.99 -6.63
N TYR A 62 18.94 -22.29 -6.75
CA TYR A 62 17.72 -22.86 -7.33
C TYR A 62 17.38 -22.35 -8.74
N GLY A 63 18.10 -21.35 -9.23
CA GLY A 63 17.87 -20.74 -10.53
C GLY A 63 16.45 -20.18 -10.68
N ASP A 64 15.86 -20.41 -11.85
CA ASP A 64 14.53 -19.92 -12.23
C ASP A 64 13.37 -20.53 -11.45
N ARG A 65 13.64 -21.52 -10.58
CA ARG A 65 12.66 -22.15 -9.69
C ARG A 65 12.33 -21.30 -8.46
N PHE A 66 13.24 -20.40 -8.06
CA PHE A 66 13.03 -19.50 -6.94
C PHE A 66 12.88 -18.07 -7.45
N ARG A 67 11.65 -17.55 -7.38
CA ARG A 67 11.28 -16.23 -7.87
C ARG A 67 10.65 -15.41 -6.76
N ILE A 68 10.94 -14.12 -6.74
CA ILE A 68 10.50 -13.19 -5.70
C ILE A 68 10.13 -11.85 -6.31
N SER A 69 9.42 -11.01 -5.56
CA SER A 69 9.06 -9.68 -6.02
C SER A 69 9.15 -8.62 -4.93
N TYR A 70 9.41 -7.38 -5.35
CA TYR A 70 9.56 -6.23 -4.45
C TYR A 70 8.71 -5.04 -4.94
N SER A 71 8.13 -4.29 -4.00
CA SER A 71 7.78 -2.89 -4.24
C SER A 71 8.68 -2.03 -3.37
N ILE A 72 9.35 -1.05 -3.98
CA ILE A 72 10.24 -0.13 -3.28
C ILE A 72 9.71 1.28 -3.50
N SER A 73 9.28 1.98 -2.44
CA SER A 73 8.72 3.32 -2.59
C SER A 73 9.74 4.31 -3.17
N GLY A 74 9.27 5.35 -3.87
CA GLY A 74 10.14 6.40 -4.41
C GLY A 74 10.92 7.12 -3.30
N THR A 75 10.30 7.32 -2.14
CA THR A 75 10.93 7.87 -0.92
C THR A 75 12.04 6.98 -0.38
N ALA A 76 11.87 5.65 -0.35
CA ALA A 76 12.93 4.73 0.05
C ALA A 76 14.09 4.78 -0.95
N LEU A 77 13.79 4.82 -2.26
CA LEU A 77 14.81 4.95 -3.30
C LEU A 77 15.58 6.28 -3.19
N ASP A 78 14.90 7.40 -2.87
CA ASP A 78 15.57 8.69 -2.61
C ASP A 78 16.53 8.58 -1.42
N GLN A 79 16.10 7.94 -0.33
CA GLN A 79 16.95 7.74 0.84
C GLN A 79 18.13 6.79 0.56
N PHE A 80 17.95 5.75 -0.26
CA PHE A 80 19.05 4.90 -0.68
C PHE A 80 20.09 5.71 -1.47
N GLU A 81 19.67 6.50 -2.45
CA GLU A 81 20.58 7.36 -3.22
C GLU A 81 21.38 8.33 -2.33
N MET A 82 20.76 8.85 -1.27
CA MET A 82 21.39 9.81 -0.35
C MET A 82 22.29 9.16 0.70
N TYR A 83 21.90 8.00 1.25
CA TYR A 83 22.43 7.50 2.51
C TYR A 83 23.00 6.09 2.46
N ALA A 84 22.59 5.26 1.49
CA ALA A 84 22.99 3.86 1.37
C ALA A 84 22.90 3.36 -0.10
N PRO A 85 23.69 3.95 -1.03
CA PRO A 85 23.63 3.59 -2.46
C PRO A 85 23.95 2.11 -2.73
N GLU A 86 24.73 1.46 -1.85
CA GLU A 86 25.02 0.03 -1.89
C GLU A 86 23.76 -0.85 -1.83
N VAL A 87 22.66 -0.34 -1.25
CA VAL A 87 21.37 -1.05 -1.23
C VAL A 87 20.78 -1.11 -2.63
N ILE A 88 20.84 -0.02 -3.41
CA ILE A 88 20.40 -0.01 -4.82
C ILE A 88 21.21 -1.00 -5.63
N GLU A 89 22.54 -1.01 -5.48
CA GLU A 89 23.43 -1.94 -6.18
C GLU A 89 23.06 -3.40 -5.86
N SER A 90 22.74 -3.71 -4.60
CA SER A 90 22.31 -5.05 -4.19
C SER A 90 20.97 -5.47 -4.82
N PHE A 91 20.00 -4.56 -4.94
CA PHE A 91 18.74 -4.83 -5.64
C PHE A 91 18.94 -4.95 -7.16
N GLN A 92 19.80 -4.12 -7.77
CA GLN A 92 20.16 -4.25 -9.18
C GLN A 92 20.78 -5.62 -9.47
N ARG A 93 21.65 -6.11 -8.58
CA ARG A 93 22.21 -7.46 -8.68
C ARG A 93 21.11 -8.53 -8.63
N LEU A 94 20.14 -8.41 -7.73
CA LEU A 94 18.98 -9.31 -7.69
C LEU A 94 18.15 -9.25 -8.97
N VAL A 95 17.79 -8.06 -9.47
CA VAL A 95 17.03 -7.87 -10.70
C VAL A 95 17.77 -8.45 -11.91
N SER A 96 19.10 -8.30 -11.98
CA SER A 96 19.92 -8.83 -13.08
C SER A 96 19.89 -10.35 -13.24
N THR A 97 19.45 -11.08 -12.20
CA THR A 97 19.27 -12.54 -12.28
C THR A 97 18.09 -12.96 -13.16
N GLY A 98 17.15 -12.04 -13.47
CA GLY A 98 15.90 -12.33 -14.15
C GLY A 98 14.86 -13.09 -13.31
N CYS A 99 15.15 -13.36 -12.03
CA CYS A 99 14.25 -14.08 -11.11
C CYS A 99 13.50 -13.14 -10.15
N VAL A 100 13.66 -11.83 -10.30
CA VAL A 100 13.06 -10.80 -9.44
C VAL A 100 12.18 -9.86 -10.23
N GLU A 101 10.92 -9.71 -9.81
CA GLU A 101 10.00 -8.70 -10.34
C GLU A 101 10.00 -7.45 -9.45
N ILE A 102 10.02 -6.27 -10.07
CA ILE A 102 9.80 -4.99 -9.38
C ILE A 102 8.39 -4.47 -9.71
N LEU A 103 7.60 -4.21 -8.67
CA LEU A 103 6.23 -3.72 -8.76
C LEU A 103 6.19 -2.20 -8.76
N ALA A 104 5.12 -1.65 -9.32
CA ALA A 104 4.83 -0.22 -9.27
C ALA A 104 4.12 0.14 -7.98
N GLU A 105 4.32 1.36 -7.52
CA GLU A 105 3.61 1.94 -6.38
C GLU A 105 3.53 3.48 -6.54
N THR A 106 2.88 4.17 -5.61
CA THR A 106 3.01 5.63 -5.51
C THR A 106 4.44 6.02 -5.12
N TYR A 107 4.94 7.12 -5.69
CA TYR A 107 6.29 7.62 -5.36
C TYR A 107 6.47 7.84 -3.87
N SER A 108 5.48 8.44 -3.24
CA SER A 108 5.57 8.87 -1.85
C SER A 108 5.08 7.85 -0.84
N HIS A 109 4.67 6.64 -1.27
CA HIS A 109 3.88 5.76 -0.40
C HIS A 109 2.66 6.52 0.16
N SER A 110 1.96 7.24 -0.73
CA SER A 110 0.90 8.18 -0.36
C SER A 110 -0.48 7.55 -0.42
N LEU A 111 -1.41 8.21 0.25
CA LEU A 111 -2.84 7.90 0.23
C LEU A 111 -3.60 8.63 -0.91
N SER A 112 -2.88 9.08 -1.95
CA SER A 112 -3.42 9.94 -3.01
C SER A 112 -4.57 9.28 -3.79
N SER A 113 -4.58 7.95 -3.91
CA SER A 113 -5.65 7.18 -4.53
C SER A 113 -7.03 7.40 -3.88
N LEU A 114 -7.07 7.85 -2.62
CA LEU A 114 -8.31 8.07 -1.88
C LEU A 114 -8.92 9.46 -2.12
N ARG A 115 -8.14 10.44 -2.58
CA ARG A 115 -8.56 11.84 -2.63
C ARG A 115 -8.38 12.52 -3.99
N ASN A 116 -7.28 12.25 -4.68
CA ASN A 116 -6.94 12.97 -5.90
C ASN A 116 -6.36 12.01 -6.97
N LYS A 117 -7.21 11.65 -7.94
CA LYS A 117 -6.84 10.74 -9.05
C LYS A 117 -5.70 11.29 -9.91
N GLU A 118 -5.66 12.59 -10.17
CA GLU A 118 -4.59 13.19 -11.00
C GLU A 118 -3.23 13.09 -10.29
N GLU A 119 -3.19 13.41 -9.00
CA GLU A 119 -1.96 13.28 -8.19
C GLU A 119 -1.55 11.82 -8.01
N PHE A 120 -2.51 10.92 -7.83
CA PHE A 120 -2.25 9.48 -7.78
C PHE A 120 -1.56 9.00 -9.07
N VAL A 121 -2.12 9.30 -10.23
CA VAL A 121 -1.52 8.95 -11.54
C VAL A 121 -0.14 9.60 -11.72
N ASN A 122 0.03 10.85 -11.29
CA ASN A 122 1.32 11.55 -11.34
C ASN A 122 2.38 10.84 -10.51
N GLN A 123 2.08 10.48 -9.26
CA GLN A 123 3.02 9.77 -8.39
C GLN A 123 3.40 8.39 -8.93
N VAL A 124 2.43 7.63 -9.44
CA VAL A 124 2.71 6.32 -10.06
C VAL A 124 3.59 6.48 -11.31
N THR A 125 3.34 7.52 -12.10
CA THR A 125 4.16 7.84 -13.29
C THR A 125 5.60 8.18 -12.90
N LEU A 126 5.80 9.00 -11.86
CA LEU A 126 7.12 9.36 -11.36
C LEU A 126 7.86 8.14 -10.79
N HIS A 127 7.14 7.29 -10.07
CA HIS A 127 7.70 6.04 -9.52
C HIS A 127 8.18 5.12 -10.64
N ASN A 128 7.34 4.85 -11.64
CA ASN A 128 7.70 4.01 -12.78
C ASN A 128 8.94 4.51 -13.52
N LYS A 129 9.06 5.84 -13.73
CA LYS A 129 10.26 6.44 -14.33
C LYS A 129 11.50 6.22 -13.47
N LYS A 130 11.38 6.30 -12.14
CA LYS A 130 12.50 6.06 -11.23
C LYS A 130 12.93 4.59 -11.23
N ILE A 131 11.97 3.66 -11.25
CA ILE A 131 12.24 2.23 -11.38
C ILE A 131 12.96 1.92 -12.70
N GLU A 132 12.46 2.43 -13.83
CA GLU A 132 13.11 2.23 -15.14
C GLU A 132 14.54 2.79 -15.14
N ARG A 133 14.76 3.97 -14.55
CA ARG A 133 16.08 4.58 -14.42
C ARG A 133 17.05 3.73 -13.60
N LEU A 134 16.61 3.20 -12.46
CA LEU A 134 17.49 2.52 -11.51
C LEU A 134 17.67 1.04 -11.82
N PHE A 135 16.64 0.37 -12.33
CA PHE A 135 16.63 -1.10 -12.48
C PHE A 135 16.50 -1.56 -13.93
N GLY A 136 16.24 -0.65 -14.88
CA GLY A 136 16.10 -1.00 -16.30
C GLY A 136 14.84 -1.80 -16.64
N VAL A 137 13.89 -1.89 -15.71
CA VAL A 137 12.64 -2.66 -15.86
C VAL A 137 11.42 -1.75 -15.79
N LYS A 138 10.33 -2.15 -16.44
CA LYS A 138 9.03 -1.47 -16.37
C LYS A 138 8.06 -2.33 -15.59
N PRO A 139 7.55 -1.88 -14.43
CA PRO A 139 6.58 -2.65 -13.68
C PRO A 139 5.27 -2.87 -14.47
N THR A 140 4.71 -4.07 -14.36
CA THR A 140 3.42 -4.44 -14.98
C THR A 140 2.34 -4.78 -13.97
N VAL A 141 2.71 -4.93 -12.70
CA VAL A 141 1.82 -5.21 -11.57
C VAL A 141 1.86 -4.03 -10.59
N PHE A 142 0.68 -3.66 -10.09
CA PHE A 142 0.53 -2.53 -9.19
C PHE A 142 0.36 -2.94 -7.73
N ARG A 143 1.18 -2.28 -6.93
CA ARG A 143 1.17 -2.02 -5.51
C ARG A 143 0.49 -0.75 -5.04
N ASN A 144 -0.79 -0.71 -4.65
CA ASN A 144 -1.27 0.54 -4.03
C ASN A 144 -0.93 0.58 -2.55
N THR A 145 -0.39 1.70 -2.04
CA THR A 145 -0.01 2.00 -0.64
C THR A 145 -0.85 1.26 0.41
N GLU A 146 -0.21 0.61 1.40
CA GLU A 146 -0.83 -0.18 2.49
C GLU A 146 -1.88 -1.28 2.10
N LEU A 147 -1.63 -1.99 1.01
CA LEU A 147 -2.53 -2.79 0.19
C LEU A 147 -3.94 -2.20 0.05
N ILE A 148 -4.03 -0.86 -0.03
CA ILE A 148 -5.30 -0.17 -0.07
C ILE A 148 -6.01 -0.44 -1.39
N TYR A 149 -7.21 -0.99 -1.31
CA TYR A 149 -7.98 -1.36 -2.49
C TYR A 149 -9.46 -1.10 -2.31
N SER A 150 -10.07 -0.60 -3.37
CA SER A 150 -11.49 -0.69 -3.66
C SER A 150 -11.65 -1.01 -5.14
N ASP A 151 -12.86 -1.39 -5.56
CA ASP A 151 -13.14 -1.66 -6.97
C ASP A 151 -12.76 -0.47 -7.87
N GLY A 152 -12.98 0.76 -7.39
CA GLY A 152 -12.58 1.99 -8.09
C GLY A 152 -11.08 2.22 -8.14
N ILE A 153 -10.33 1.88 -7.08
CA ILE A 153 -8.85 1.94 -7.11
C ILE A 153 -8.29 0.92 -8.11
N GLY A 154 -8.88 -0.28 -8.15
CA GLY A 154 -8.56 -1.27 -9.18
C GLY A 154 -8.84 -0.73 -10.57
N GLU A 155 -9.98 -0.09 -10.83
CA GLU A 155 -10.25 0.53 -12.12
C GLU A 155 -9.19 1.57 -12.50
N MET A 156 -8.79 2.44 -11.58
CA MET A 156 -7.71 3.43 -11.83
C MET A 156 -6.38 2.75 -12.18
N ALA A 157 -6.02 1.65 -11.50
CA ALA A 157 -4.82 0.89 -11.83
C ALA A 157 -4.92 0.26 -13.24
N ALA A 158 -6.09 -0.26 -13.61
CA ALA A 158 -6.32 -0.81 -14.94
C ALA A 158 -6.23 0.25 -16.04
N GLU A 159 -6.74 1.45 -15.81
CA GLU A 159 -6.62 2.60 -16.73
C GLU A 159 -5.17 3.04 -16.95
N MET A 160 -4.30 2.89 -15.95
CA MET A 160 -2.86 3.12 -16.07
C MET A 160 -2.12 2.00 -16.83
N GLY A 161 -2.81 0.91 -17.19
CA GLY A 161 -2.27 -0.17 -18.00
C GLY A 161 -1.67 -1.34 -17.21
N PHE A 162 -1.85 -1.39 -15.89
CA PHE A 162 -1.41 -2.53 -15.09
C PHE A 162 -2.27 -3.76 -15.37
N LYS A 163 -1.63 -4.95 -15.40
CA LYS A 163 -2.32 -6.22 -15.66
C LYS A 163 -2.83 -6.90 -14.38
N ALA A 164 -2.21 -6.61 -13.24
CA ALA A 164 -2.64 -7.10 -11.95
C ALA A 164 -2.42 -6.08 -10.83
N ILE A 165 -3.14 -6.25 -9.72
CA ILE A 165 -3.00 -5.50 -8.49
C ILE A 165 -2.97 -6.43 -7.28
N LEU A 166 -2.13 -6.10 -6.28
CA LEU A 166 -2.07 -6.79 -5.00
C LEU A 166 -2.99 -6.11 -3.99
N THR A 167 -3.71 -6.88 -3.17
CA THR A 167 -4.50 -6.35 -2.06
C THR A 167 -4.64 -7.35 -0.90
N GLU A 168 -5.22 -6.92 0.22
CA GLU A 168 -5.48 -7.75 1.39
C GLU A 168 -6.62 -8.76 1.16
N GLY A 169 -6.45 -9.99 1.64
CA GLY A 169 -7.47 -11.03 1.72
C GLY A 169 -8.32 -10.90 2.97
N ALA A 170 -8.92 -9.72 3.21
CA ALA A 170 -9.65 -9.45 4.44
C ALA A 170 -10.89 -10.36 4.59
N LYS A 171 -11.12 -10.89 5.79
CA LYS A 171 -12.23 -11.85 6.05
C LYS A 171 -13.59 -11.30 5.59
N HIS A 172 -13.82 -10.00 5.80
CA HIS A 172 -15.09 -9.36 5.50
C HIS A 172 -15.36 -9.18 3.99
N ILE A 173 -14.32 -9.19 3.12
CA ILE A 173 -14.50 -9.17 1.65
C ILE A 173 -14.57 -10.58 1.05
N LEU A 174 -13.98 -11.57 1.72
CA LEU A 174 -13.90 -12.94 1.24
C LEU A 174 -15.24 -13.66 1.42
N GLY A 175 -15.87 -13.55 2.59
CA GLY A 175 -17.05 -14.35 2.92
C GLY A 175 -16.73 -15.85 2.80
N TRP A 176 -17.32 -16.54 1.83
CA TRP A 176 -17.05 -17.96 1.53
C TRP A 176 -15.84 -18.19 0.62
N LYS A 177 -15.27 -17.12 0.04
CA LYS A 177 -14.13 -17.17 -0.88
C LYS A 177 -12.82 -17.44 -0.11
N SER A 178 -11.75 -17.74 -0.85
CA SER A 178 -10.39 -17.92 -0.28
C SER A 178 -9.43 -16.89 -0.88
N PRO A 179 -8.44 -16.36 -0.12
CA PRO A 179 -7.39 -15.51 -0.68
C PRO A 179 -6.47 -16.26 -1.65
N ASN A 180 -6.54 -17.59 -1.66
CA ASN A 180 -5.66 -18.47 -2.42
C ASN A 180 -6.13 -18.75 -3.87
N PHE A 181 -7.07 -17.96 -4.36
CA PHE A 181 -7.50 -17.97 -5.77
C PHE A 181 -7.11 -16.66 -6.42
N LEU A 182 -6.95 -16.69 -7.75
CA LEU A 182 -6.87 -15.46 -8.53
C LEU A 182 -8.28 -14.88 -8.72
N TYR A 183 -8.43 -13.57 -8.57
CA TYR A 183 -9.67 -12.85 -8.87
C TYR A 183 -9.44 -11.84 -10.00
N CYS A 184 -10.51 -11.21 -10.45
CA CYS A 184 -10.42 -10.01 -11.27
C CYS A 184 -11.20 -8.85 -10.65
N ASN A 185 -10.86 -7.63 -11.04
CA ASN A 185 -11.57 -6.45 -10.60
C ASN A 185 -13.02 -6.47 -11.11
N ALA A 186 -13.96 -6.08 -10.25
CA ALA A 186 -15.39 -6.12 -10.55
C ALA A 186 -15.84 -5.13 -11.65
N ILE A 187 -15.12 -4.01 -11.82
CA ILE A 187 -15.46 -2.96 -12.80
C ILE A 187 -14.75 -3.23 -14.13
N ASN A 188 -13.46 -3.57 -14.09
CA ASN A 188 -12.63 -3.90 -15.23
C ASN A 188 -12.00 -5.31 -15.08
N PRO A 189 -12.68 -6.37 -15.57
CA PRO A 189 -12.23 -7.76 -15.41
C PRO A 189 -10.89 -8.12 -16.08
N LYS A 190 -10.30 -7.21 -16.86
CA LYS A 190 -8.96 -7.40 -17.42
C LYS A 190 -7.87 -7.30 -16.36
N LEU A 191 -8.10 -6.52 -15.29
CA LEU A 191 -7.18 -6.42 -14.18
C LEU A 191 -7.35 -7.63 -13.25
N LYS A 192 -6.29 -8.41 -13.07
CA LYS A 192 -6.25 -9.49 -12.08
C LYS A 192 -6.03 -8.93 -10.68
N VAL A 193 -6.60 -9.59 -9.67
CA VAL A 193 -6.50 -9.19 -8.27
C VAL A 193 -5.97 -10.38 -7.46
N LEU A 194 -4.81 -10.20 -6.85
CA LEU A 194 -4.17 -11.19 -5.99
C LEU A 194 -4.37 -10.76 -4.53
N LEU A 195 -4.88 -11.67 -3.71
CA LEU A 195 -5.22 -11.40 -2.31
C LEU A 195 -4.15 -11.99 -1.38
N LYS A 196 -3.62 -11.18 -0.47
CA LYS A 196 -2.72 -11.64 0.61
C LYS A 196 -3.37 -12.78 1.39
N ASN A 197 -2.61 -13.85 1.63
CA ASN A 197 -2.97 -14.82 2.65
C ASN A 197 -2.44 -14.29 3.99
N PHE A 198 -3.26 -13.50 4.69
CA PHE A 198 -2.79 -12.80 5.88
C PHE A 198 -2.34 -13.75 6.99
N THR A 199 -3.03 -14.88 7.19
CA THR A 199 -2.65 -15.85 8.24
C THR A 199 -1.22 -16.32 8.03
N LEU A 200 -0.92 -16.88 6.85
CA LEU A 200 0.40 -17.45 6.56
C LEU A 200 1.50 -16.39 6.40
N SER A 201 1.15 -15.18 5.94
CA SER A 201 2.09 -14.07 5.86
C SER A 201 2.45 -13.56 7.26
N ASP A 202 1.46 -13.35 8.12
CA ASP A 202 1.61 -12.82 9.47
C ASP A 202 2.28 -13.84 10.41
N ASP A 203 2.18 -15.14 10.12
CA ASP A 203 2.92 -16.19 10.84
C ASP A 203 4.44 -16.01 10.68
N ILE A 204 4.90 -15.56 9.51
CA ILE A 204 6.31 -15.22 9.27
C ILE A 204 6.61 -13.81 9.78
N ALA A 205 5.78 -12.82 9.46
CA ALA A 205 6.07 -11.42 9.74
C ALA A 205 6.01 -11.09 11.24
N PHE A 206 4.97 -11.55 11.93
CA PHE A 206 4.68 -11.14 13.32
C PHE A 206 4.85 -12.27 14.33
N ARG A 207 4.37 -13.49 14.03
CA ARG A 207 4.32 -14.57 15.04
C ARG A 207 5.59 -15.41 15.15
N PHE A 208 6.54 -15.24 14.23
CA PHE A 208 7.73 -16.09 14.12
C PHE A 208 8.52 -16.25 15.42
N SER A 209 8.78 -15.14 16.13
CA SER A 209 9.50 -15.13 17.41
C SER A 209 8.58 -15.15 18.65
N ASN A 210 7.25 -15.21 18.46
CA ASN A 210 6.30 -15.18 19.56
C ASN A 210 6.21 -16.54 20.28
N ARG A 211 6.96 -16.68 21.39
CA ARG A 211 6.97 -17.91 22.22
C ARG A 211 5.63 -18.23 22.90
N GLY A 212 4.71 -17.27 22.99
CA GLY A 212 3.36 -17.48 23.52
C GLY A 212 2.36 -17.96 22.47
N TRP A 213 2.71 -17.93 21.19
CA TRP A 213 1.86 -18.45 20.13
C TRP A 213 1.86 -19.99 20.16
N PRO A 214 0.69 -20.67 20.17
CA PRO A 214 0.62 -22.13 20.32
C PRO A 214 1.39 -22.93 19.25
N GLU A 215 1.61 -22.34 18.07
CA GLU A 215 2.35 -23.00 16.99
C GLU A 215 3.85 -22.67 17.02
N TRP A 216 4.38 -21.95 18.01
CA TRP A 216 5.81 -21.70 18.16
C TRP A 216 6.55 -22.98 18.61
N PRO A 217 7.76 -23.27 18.08
CA PRO A 217 8.47 -22.52 17.04
C PRO A 217 7.94 -22.81 15.63
N LEU A 218 8.06 -21.83 14.74
CA LEU A 218 7.77 -22.03 13.32
C LEU A 218 8.96 -22.67 12.61
N THR A 219 8.81 -23.90 12.12
CA THR A 219 9.82 -24.59 11.31
C THR A 219 9.37 -24.71 9.86
N THR A 220 10.31 -24.94 8.95
CA THR A 220 10.04 -25.13 7.51
C THR A 220 9.12 -26.31 7.24
N GLU A 221 9.30 -27.43 7.95
CA GLU A 221 8.48 -28.64 7.80
C GLU A 221 7.05 -28.39 8.26
N LYS A 222 6.89 -27.67 9.38
CA LYS A 222 5.57 -27.27 9.89
C LYS A 222 4.86 -26.37 8.88
N TYR A 223 5.56 -25.35 8.37
CA TYR A 223 4.98 -24.41 7.42
C TYR A 223 4.59 -25.09 6.10
N VAL A 224 5.46 -25.94 5.54
CA VAL A 224 5.16 -26.70 4.31
C VAL A 224 4.04 -27.72 4.53
N LYS A 225 3.93 -28.33 5.71
CA LYS A 225 2.78 -29.17 6.06
C LYS A 225 1.47 -28.38 6.02
N TRP A 226 1.44 -27.14 6.50
CA TRP A 226 0.26 -26.29 6.39
C TRP A 226 -0.07 -25.92 4.94
N LEU A 227 0.95 -25.60 4.13
CA LEU A 227 0.78 -25.35 2.69
C LEU A 227 0.17 -26.57 1.97
N ASN A 228 0.63 -27.78 2.30
CA ASN A 228 0.11 -29.02 1.74
C ASN A 228 -1.32 -29.35 2.21
N ALA A 229 -1.74 -28.87 3.38
CA ALA A 229 -3.10 -29.05 3.89
C ALA A 229 -4.14 -28.16 3.19
N ILE A 230 -3.71 -27.11 2.49
CA ILE A 230 -4.59 -26.25 1.70
C ILE A 230 -5.19 -27.08 0.55
N ASN A 231 -6.51 -26.95 0.35
CA ASN A 231 -7.24 -27.61 -0.73
C ASN A 231 -6.52 -27.43 -2.08
N GLN A 232 -6.31 -28.50 -2.83
CA GLN A 232 -5.56 -28.46 -4.10
C GLN A 232 -6.17 -27.53 -5.17
N LYS A 233 -7.48 -27.24 -5.10
CA LYS A 233 -8.13 -26.27 -5.98
C LYS A 233 -7.68 -24.83 -5.68
N GLN A 234 -7.20 -24.56 -4.47
CA GLN A 234 -6.61 -23.28 -4.11
C GLN A 234 -5.14 -23.30 -4.54
N GLU A 235 -4.94 -22.78 -5.75
CA GLU A 235 -3.70 -22.95 -6.51
C GLU A 235 -2.60 -21.96 -6.13
N ILE A 236 -2.94 -20.83 -5.51
CA ILE A 236 -1.98 -19.74 -5.26
C ILE A 236 -1.92 -19.46 -3.76
N VAL A 237 -0.72 -19.30 -3.19
CA VAL A 237 -0.53 -18.79 -1.83
C VAL A 237 0.30 -17.52 -1.91
N ASN A 238 -0.37 -16.39 -1.67
CA ASN A 238 0.22 -15.06 -1.71
C ASN A 238 0.81 -14.70 -0.35
N LEU A 239 2.14 -14.65 -0.25
CA LEU A 239 2.89 -14.34 0.96
C LEU A 239 3.44 -12.91 0.85
N PHE A 240 2.66 -11.96 1.34
CA PHE A 240 2.86 -10.53 1.16
C PHE A 240 3.22 -9.89 2.51
N MET A 241 4.40 -9.31 2.64
CA MET A 241 4.90 -8.81 3.92
C MET A 241 5.87 -7.62 3.76
N ASP A 242 6.11 -6.89 4.84
CA ASP A 242 7.19 -5.91 4.89
C ASP A 242 8.55 -6.62 4.81
N TYR A 243 9.47 -6.06 4.05
CA TYR A 243 10.81 -6.64 3.90
C TYR A 243 11.63 -6.49 5.19
N GLU A 244 11.32 -5.45 5.95
CA GLU A 244 11.79 -5.20 7.31
C GLU A 244 11.43 -6.33 8.29
N THR A 245 10.57 -7.29 7.90
CA THR A 245 10.41 -8.58 8.58
C THR A 245 11.77 -9.22 8.88
N PHE A 246 12.69 -9.22 7.92
CA PHE A 246 13.99 -9.86 8.04
C PHE A 246 15.05 -8.89 8.58
N GLY A 247 15.40 -9.02 9.85
CA GLY A 247 16.50 -8.28 10.48
C GLY A 247 16.13 -6.97 11.17
N GLU A 248 14.89 -6.47 11.03
CA GLU A 248 14.39 -5.31 11.80
C GLU A 248 13.21 -5.68 12.71
N HIS A 249 12.15 -6.34 12.20
CA HIS A 249 11.05 -6.84 13.03
C HIS A 249 11.38 -8.19 13.67
N GLN A 250 11.94 -9.12 12.89
CA GLN A 250 12.49 -10.37 13.40
C GLN A 250 14.02 -10.28 13.35
N TRP A 251 14.64 -10.21 14.52
CA TRP A 251 16.11 -10.13 14.64
C TRP A 251 16.77 -11.41 14.12
N ALA A 252 18.03 -11.32 13.67
CA ALA A 252 18.75 -12.47 13.13
C ALA A 252 18.82 -13.64 14.13
N GLU A 253 18.97 -13.34 15.42
CA GLU A 253 19.04 -14.30 16.52
C GLU A 253 17.75 -15.10 16.72
N THR A 254 16.62 -14.66 16.15
CA THR A 254 15.37 -15.43 16.15
C THR A 254 15.43 -16.66 15.24
N GLY A 255 16.39 -16.70 14.29
CA GLY A 255 16.51 -17.75 13.28
C GLY A 255 15.72 -17.47 12.00
N ILE A 256 15.16 -16.27 11.81
CA ILE A 256 14.34 -15.93 10.64
C ILE A 256 15.11 -16.08 9.31
N PHE A 257 16.40 -15.73 9.28
CA PHE A 257 17.25 -15.91 8.10
C PHE A 257 17.46 -17.38 7.79
N ASP A 258 17.65 -18.22 8.82
CA ASP A 258 17.81 -19.67 8.64
C ASP A 258 16.51 -20.30 8.17
N PHE A 259 15.36 -19.87 8.68
CA PHE A 259 14.06 -20.30 8.18
C PHE A 259 13.91 -20.00 6.69
N MET A 260 14.19 -18.75 6.27
CA MET A 260 14.09 -18.34 4.87
C MET A 260 15.09 -19.09 3.97
N ARG A 261 16.30 -19.37 4.48
CA ARG A 261 17.32 -20.15 3.77
C ARG A 261 16.87 -21.59 3.48
N HIS A 262 16.17 -22.22 4.43
CA HIS A 262 15.74 -23.61 4.30
C HIS A 262 14.39 -23.77 3.61
N LEU A 263 13.52 -22.75 3.64
CA LEU A 263 12.15 -22.85 3.16
C LEU A 263 12.04 -23.31 1.68
N PRO A 264 12.80 -22.75 0.71
CA PRO A 264 12.70 -23.18 -0.68
C PRO A 264 13.03 -24.66 -0.86
N LYS A 265 14.07 -25.16 -0.17
CA LYS A 265 14.47 -26.57 -0.21
C LYS A 265 13.32 -27.50 0.16
N VAL A 266 12.66 -27.22 1.29
CA VAL A 266 11.56 -28.05 1.79
C VAL A 266 10.31 -27.92 0.91
N VAL A 267 10.02 -26.72 0.41
CA VAL A 267 8.94 -26.52 -0.58
C VAL A 267 9.17 -27.40 -1.81
N PHE A 268 10.40 -27.43 -2.33
CA PHE A 268 10.74 -28.17 -3.53
C PHE A 268 10.80 -29.69 -3.35
N SER A 269 11.13 -30.18 -2.15
CA SER A 269 11.19 -31.62 -1.88
C SER A 269 9.85 -32.21 -1.49
N ASP A 270 9.04 -31.46 -0.72
CA ASP A 270 7.91 -32.00 0.03
C ASP A 270 6.56 -31.44 -0.43
N SER A 271 6.52 -30.64 -1.50
CA SER A 271 5.29 -30.08 -2.05
C SER A 271 5.29 -30.01 -3.58
N ASN A 272 4.13 -29.67 -4.15
CA ASN A 272 3.98 -29.37 -5.58
C ASN A 272 3.89 -27.87 -5.88
N PHE A 273 4.33 -27.03 -4.92
CA PHE A 273 4.41 -25.59 -5.11
C PHE A 273 5.67 -25.18 -5.86
N GLN A 274 5.52 -24.14 -6.67
CA GLN A 274 6.61 -23.41 -7.31
C GLN A 274 6.60 -21.97 -6.83
N PHE A 275 7.72 -21.28 -6.91
CA PHE A 275 7.75 -19.84 -6.65
C PHE A 275 7.52 -19.09 -7.96
N LEU A 276 6.52 -18.23 -7.97
CA LEU A 276 6.17 -17.40 -9.13
C LEU A 276 6.09 -15.93 -8.73
N THR A 277 6.41 -15.06 -9.67
CA THR A 277 6.20 -13.62 -9.52
C THR A 277 4.71 -13.26 -9.70
N PRO A 278 4.23 -12.14 -9.15
CA PRO A 278 2.87 -11.66 -9.40
C PRO A 278 2.48 -11.59 -10.87
N SER A 279 3.41 -11.18 -11.74
CA SER A 279 3.20 -11.15 -13.18
C SER A 279 2.97 -12.54 -13.78
N GLU A 280 3.73 -13.54 -13.36
CA GLU A 280 3.56 -14.92 -13.82
C GLU A 280 2.27 -15.53 -13.30
N VAL A 281 1.92 -15.27 -12.04
CA VAL A 281 0.64 -15.72 -11.48
C VAL A 281 -0.53 -15.17 -12.30
N ALA A 282 -0.47 -13.89 -12.68
CA ALA A 282 -1.51 -13.24 -13.48
C ALA A 282 -1.61 -13.78 -14.93
N ASP A 283 -0.51 -14.30 -15.48
CA ASP A 283 -0.45 -14.84 -16.85
C ASP A 283 -0.81 -16.33 -16.93
N ILE A 284 -0.52 -17.09 -15.86
CA ILE A 284 -0.66 -18.56 -15.84
C ILE A 284 -2.04 -19.00 -15.35
N PHE A 285 -2.59 -18.33 -14.33
CA PHE A 285 -3.83 -18.76 -13.70
C PHE A 285 -5.02 -17.95 -14.21
N ASP A 286 -6.18 -18.61 -14.24
CA ASP A 286 -7.44 -17.96 -14.58
C ASP A 286 -8.14 -17.42 -13.32
N PRO A 287 -8.72 -16.20 -13.37
CA PRO A 287 -9.48 -15.68 -12.26
C PRO A 287 -10.76 -16.49 -12.07
N VAL A 288 -11.03 -16.91 -10.83
CA VAL A 288 -12.21 -17.75 -10.52
C VAL A 288 -13.51 -16.95 -10.48
N ALA A 289 -13.42 -15.65 -10.19
CA ALA A 289 -14.55 -14.74 -10.08
C ALA A 289 -14.08 -13.27 -10.04
N PRO A 290 -14.97 -12.30 -10.30
CA PRO A 290 -14.76 -10.94 -9.83
C PRO A 290 -14.76 -10.90 -8.29
N ILE A 291 -13.91 -10.04 -7.72
CA ILE A 291 -13.97 -9.66 -6.30
C ILE A 291 -14.63 -8.28 -6.20
N HIS A 292 -15.60 -8.15 -5.30
CA HIS A 292 -16.35 -6.93 -5.07
C HIS A 292 -15.93 -6.28 -3.76
N VAL A 293 -15.31 -5.11 -3.84
CA VAL A 293 -14.81 -4.33 -2.71
C VAL A 293 -15.28 -2.88 -2.86
N PRO A 294 -16.52 -2.57 -2.47
CA PRO A 294 -17.11 -1.25 -2.72
C PRO A 294 -16.47 -0.13 -1.87
N TYR A 295 -15.91 -0.47 -0.72
CA TYR A 295 -15.26 0.46 0.20
C TYR A 295 -13.78 0.09 0.35
N PRO A 296 -12.88 1.09 0.48
CA PRO A 296 -11.47 0.81 0.65
C PRO A 296 -11.17 -0.07 1.86
N ILE A 297 -10.39 -1.12 1.61
CA ILE A 297 -9.77 -1.97 2.65
C ILE A 297 -8.26 -1.71 2.68
N SER A 298 -7.57 -2.20 3.70
CA SER A 298 -6.10 -2.20 3.77
C SER A 298 -5.60 -3.47 4.46
N TRP A 299 -4.28 -3.67 4.49
CA TRP A 299 -3.66 -4.76 5.25
C TRP A 299 -3.34 -4.43 6.72
N ALA A 300 -3.60 -3.20 7.16
CA ALA A 300 -3.26 -2.74 8.52
C ALA A 300 -4.38 -2.99 9.52
N ASP A 301 -3.94 -3.11 10.78
CA ASP A 301 -4.75 -3.35 11.99
C ASP A 301 -5.74 -4.53 11.86
N GLU A 302 -6.34 -4.97 12.96
CA GLU A 302 -7.28 -6.11 12.92
C GLU A 302 -8.49 -5.87 12.00
N GLU A 303 -8.97 -4.62 11.88
CA GLU A 303 -10.16 -4.27 11.11
C GLU A 303 -9.95 -4.34 9.59
N ARG A 304 -8.69 -4.27 9.11
CA ARG A 304 -8.32 -4.32 7.69
C ARG A 304 -9.02 -3.25 6.85
N ASP A 305 -9.05 -2.02 7.38
CA ASP A 305 -9.67 -0.86 6.76
C ASP A 305 -8.72 0.36 6.76
N LEU A 306 -9.26 1.57 6.58
CA LEU A 306 -8.49 2.82 6.52
C LEU A 306 -8.25 3.49 7.88
N THR A 307 -8.80 2.96 8.96
CA THR A 307 -8.84 3.66 10.26
C THR A 307 -7.46 3.86 10.90
N ALA A 308 -6.43 3.17 10.41
CA ALA A 308 -5.04 3.43 10.78
C ALA A 308 -4.52 4.80 10.28
N TRP A 309 -5.09 5.35 9.21
CA TRP A 309 -4.68 6.64 8.63
C TRP A 309 -5.79 7.69 8.54
N LEU A 310 -7.06 7.28 8.56
CA LEU A 310 -8.25 8.11 8.45
C LEU A 310 -9.33 7.60 9.43
N GLY A 311 -8.96 7.51 10.70
CA GLY A 311 -9.83 6.99 11.77
C GLY A 311 -10.26 8.03 12.81
N ASN A 312 -9.73 9.25 12.75
CA ASN A 312 -10.03 10.32 13.71
C ASN A 312 -9.91 11.73 13.10
N GLU A 313 -10.42 12.74 13.81
CA GLU A 313 -10.49 14.13 13.32
C GLU A 313 -9.11 14.76 13.03
N LEU A 314 -8.04 14.38 13.75
CA LEU A 314 -6.69 14.90 13.51
C LEU A 314 -6.18 14.44 12.14
N GLN A 315 -6.36 13.15 11.87
CA GLN A 315 -5.99 12.52 10.62
C GLN A 315 -6.78 13.11 9.45
N ASP A 316 -8.09 13.24 9.60
CA ASP A 316 -8.96 13.80 8.57
C ASP A 316 -8.60 15.26 8.25
N ASP A 317 -8.35 16.09 9.27
CA ASP A 317 -7.95 17.48 9.08
C ASP A 317 -6.58 17.60 8.41
N ALA A 318 -5.57 16.83 8.85
CA ALA A 318 -4.25 16.83 8.23
C ALA A 318 -4.29 16.39 6.76
N PHE A 319 -5.10 15.37 6.46
CA PHE A 319 -5.28 14.82 5.13
C PHE A 319 -5.99 15.82 4.20
N ASP A 320 -7.10 16.39 4.66
CA ASP A 320 -7.89 17.34 3.88
C ASP A 320 -7.13 18.64 3.60
N ASN A 321 -6.40 19.17 4.60
CA ASN A 321 -5.57 20.34 4.41
C ASN A 321 -4.47 20.09 3.38
N LEU A 322 -3.78 18.94 3.44
CA LEU A 322 -2.73 18.60 2.47
C LEU A 322 -3.30 18.58 1.04
N TYR A 323 -4.35 17.79 0.80
CA TYR A 323 -4.88 17.62 -0.56
C TYR A 323 -5.64 18.85 -1.08
N SER A 324 -6.04 19.79 -0.21
CA SER A 324 -6.54 21.11 -0.64
C SER A 324 -5.51 21.90 -1.45
N LEU A 325 -4.21 21.63 -1.23
CA LEU A 325 -3.11 22.31 -1.92
C LEU A 325 -2.80 21.71 -3.30
N ALA A 326 -3.32 20.51 -3.62
CA ALA A 326 -2.93 19.75 -4.80
C ALA A 326 -3.15 20.53 -6.13
N ASP A 327 -4.27 21.25 -6.25
CA ASP A 327 -4.57 22.04 -7.45
C ASP A 327 -3.57 23.18 -7.67
N LYS A 328 -3.10 23.82 -6.59
CA LYS A 328 -2.06 24.88 -6.66
C LYS A 328 -0.70 24.28 -7.01
N VAL A 329 -0.31 23.19 -6.35
CA VAL A 329 0.98 22.52 -6.56
C VAL A 329 1.14 22.07 -8.01
N ARG A 330 0.07 21.55 -8.63
CA ARG A 330 0.08 21.11 -10.04
C ARG A 330 0.44 22.22 -11.04
N LEU A 331 0.37 23.49 -10.63
CA LEU A 331 0.65 24.65 -11.47
C LEU A 331 2.07 25.21 -11.28
N ILE A 332 2.86 24.56 -10.44
CA ILE A 332 4.17 25.02 -10.03
C ILE A 332 5.22 24.05 -10.55
N ASP A 333 6.25 24.60 -11.20
CA ASP A 333 7.44 23.88 -11.65
C ASP A 333 8.66 24.32 -10.83
N ASN A 334 8.53 24.24 -9.50
CA ASN A 334 9.61 24.51 -8.56
C ASN A 334 10.07 23.18 -7.94
N PRO A 335 11.33 22.76 -8.15
CA PRO A 335 11.79 21.43 -7.74
C PRO A 335 11.76 21.22 -6.22
N ASP A 336 12.03 22.26 -5.43
CA ASP A 336 11.99 22.17 -3.96
C ASP A 336 10.57 22.01 -3.44
N ILE A 337 9.62 22.79 -3.97
CA ILE A 337 8.19 22.65 -3.63
C ILE A 337 7.67 21.28 -4.04
N LEU A 338 8.01 20.80 -5.23
CA LEU A 338 7.58 19.48 -5.70
C LEU A 338 8.20 18.34 -4.88
N ARG A 339 9.46 18.50 -4.42
CA ARG A 339 10.09 17.54 -3.51
C ARG A 339 9.35 17.51 -2.18
N ASP A 340 9.13 18.66 -1.55
CA ASP A 340 8.51 18.73 -0.23
C ASP A 340 7.04 18.26 -0.29
N TRP A 341 6.31 18.64 -1.35
CA TRP A 341 4.98 18.12 -1.65
C TRP A 341 4.94 16.59 -1.71
N ARG A 342 5.92 15.97 -2.38
CA ARG A 342 6.01 14.52 -2.44
C ARG A 342 6.22 13.94 -1.04
N TYR A 343 7.19 14.45 -0.28
CA TYR A 343 7.53 13.84 1.02
C TYR A 343 6.45 14.05 2.08
N LEU A 344 5.76 15.19 2.08
CA LEU A 344 4.66 15.45 3.02
C LEU A 344 3.43 14.56 2.78
N GLN A 345 3.30 13.93 1.60
CA GLN A 345 2.20 13.01 1.29
C GLN A 345 2.40 11.57 1.79
N THR A 346 3.53 11.26 2.43
CA THR A 346 3.84 9.90 2.91
C THR A 346 2.81 9.43 3.94
N SER A 347 2.27 8.22 3.79
CA SER A 347 1.18 7.68 4.65
C SER A 347 1.54 7.70 6.13
N ASP A 348 2.80 7.45 6.47
CA ASP A 348 3.34 7.46 7.82
C ASP A 348 2.98 8.71 8.63
N HIS A 349 2.92 9.88 8.00
CA HIS A 349 2.57 11.11 8.70
C HIS A 349 1.16 11.09 9.27
N PHE A 350 0.21 10.43 8.60
CA PHE A 350 -1.14 10.22 9.09
C PHE A 350 -1.19 9.05 10.08
N TYR A 351 -0.40 8.01 9.85
CA TYR A 351 -0.28 6.86 10.76
C TYR A 351 0.16 7.31 12.17
N TYR A 352 1.13 8.21 12.25
CA TYR A 352 1.61 8.76 13.53
C TYR A 352 0.56 9.57 14.30
N GLN A 353 -0.55 9.94 13.68
CA GLN A 353 -1.68 10.67 14.27
C GLN A 353 -2.82 9.72 14.69
N CYS A 354 -2.63 8.40 14.58
CA CYS A 354 -3.62 7.42 14.99
C CYS A 354 -3.82 7.42 16.51
N THR A 355 -5.07 7.47 16.96
CA THR A 355 -5.45 7.45 18.39
C THR A 355 -5.93 6.08 18.85
N LYS A 356 -5.75 5.01 18.08
CA LYS A 356 -6.11 3.65 18.51
C LYS A 356 -5.10 3.16 19.56
N TRP A 357 -5.60 2.77 20.74
CA TRP A 357 -4.78 2.36 21.89
C TRP A 357 -4.96 0.89 22.30
N PHE A 358 -5.59 0.04 21.47
CA PHE A 358 -5.78 -1.39 21.75
C PHE A 358 -4.97 -2.26 20.80
N SER A 359 -4.59 -3.46 21.29
CA SER A 359 -3.82 -4.60 20.70
C SER A 359 -2.67 -4.30 19.73
N ASP A 360 -2.87 -3.42 18.76
CA ASP A 360 -1.93 -2.93 17.76
C ASP A 360 -1.13 -1.70 18.26
N GLY A 361 -1.50 -1.14 19.41
CA GLY A 361 -0.84 0.05 20.00
C GLY A 361 0.68 -0.10 20.21
N ASP A 362 1.20 -1.32 20.37
CA ASP A 362 2.64 -1.56 20.46
C ASP A 362 3.35 -1.39 19.11
N VAL A 363 2.68 -1.73 17.99
CA VAL A 363 3.20 -1.50 16.63
C VAL A 363 3.17 -0.01 16.32
N HIS A 364 2.05 0.67 16.62
CA HIS A 364 1.91 2.11 16.43
C HIS A 364 2.96 2.91 17.24
N LYS A 365 3.27 2.48 18.48
CA LYS A 365 4.32 3.10 19.30
C LYS A 365 5.74 2.80 18.82
N TYR A 366 5.98 1.62 18.25
CA TYR A 366 7.32 1.21 17.84
C TYR A 366 7.88 2.10 16.71
N PHE A 367 7.02 2.56 15.79
CA PHE A 367 7.43 3.35 14.63
C PHE A 367 7.18 4.86 14.74
N ASN A 368 6.41 5.31 15.74
CA ASN A 368 6.06 6.72 15.89
C ASN A 368 7.22 7.51 16.54
N PRO A 369 7.80 8.52 15.86
CA PRO A 369 8.89 9.33 16.41
C PRO A 369 8.41 10.40 17.42
N TYR A 370 7.11 10.49 17.68
CA TYR A 370 6.50 11.48 18.57
C TYR A 370 5.98 10.85 19.87
N ASP A 371 5.93 11.64 20.94
CA ASP A 371 5.50 11.16 22.25
C ASP A 371 3.96 10.94 22.32
N SER A 372 3.20 11.56 21.40
CA SER A 372 1.76 11.34 21.26
C SER A 372 1.23 11.66 19.84
N PRO A 373 0.05 11.13 19.47
CA PRO A 373 -0.62 11.49 18.22
C PRO A 373 -0.87 13.00 18.05
N TYR A 374 -1.11 13.72 19.16
CA TYR A 374 -1.30 15.17 19.15
C TYR A 374 -0.02 15.92 18.82
N GLU A 375 1.13 15.45 19.31
CA GLU A 375 2.43 16.05 18.94
C GLU A 375 2.75 15.81 17.47
N ALA A 376 2.47 14.61 16.96
CA ALA A 376 2.61 14.30 15.54
C ALA A 376 1.77 15.23 14.67
N PHE A 377 0.50 15.42 15.02
CA PHE A 377 -0.42 16.32 14.33
C PHE A 377 0.06 17.78 14.38
N ILE A 378 0.38 18.32 15.56
CA ILE A 378 0.85 19.71 15.70
C ILE A 378 2.12 19.95 14.88
N ASN A 379 3.08 19.02 14.95
CA ASN A 379 4.32 19.13 14.18
C ASN A 379 4.05 19.15 12.67
N TYR A 380 3.22 18.21 12.20
CA TYR A 380 2.85 18.09 10.81
C TYR A 380 2.10 19.33 10.30
N MET A 381 1.13 19.84 11.07
CA MET A 381 0.35 21.02 10.69
C MET A 381 1.17 22.32 10.69
N ASN A 382 2.15 22.47 11.58
CA ASN A 382 3.07 23.61 11.51
C ASN A 382 3.90 23.58 10.23
N ILE A 383 4.42 22.40 9.85
CA ILE A 383 5.18 22.22 8.61
C ILE A 383 4.29 22.47 7.39
N LEU A 384 3.07 21.93 7.38
CA LEU A 384 2.12 22.13 6.29
C LEU A 384 1.74 23.61 6.14
N SER A 385 1.60 24.34 7.25
CA SER A 385 1.36 25.79 7.26
C SER A 385 2.52 26.57 6.63
N ASP A 386 3.78 26.24 6.99
CA ASP A 386 4.95 26.87 6.36
C ASP A 386 5.07 26.50 4.87
N PHE A 387 4.79 25.25 4.53
CA PHE A 387 4.77 24.79 3.14
C PHE A 387 3.73 25.57 2.32
N GLU A 388 2.54 25.81 2.85
CA GLU A 388 1.52 26.63 2.18
C GLU A 388 1.98 28.08 1.96
N ILE A 389 2.68 28.68 2.93
CA ILE A 389 3.26 30.02 2.76
C ILE A 389 4.23 30.04 1.58
N ARG A 390 5.17 29.09 1.52
CA ARG A 390 6.13 28.97 0.41
C ARG A 390 5.43 28.71 -0.91
N LEU A 391 4.41 27.84 -0.91
CA LEU A 391 3.60 27.53 -2.08
C LEU A 391 2.96 28.79 -2.64
N ASN A 392 2.33 29.60 -1.78
CA ASN A 392 1.66 30.84 -2.19
C ASN A 392 2.65 31.92 -2.67
N GLN A 393 3.91 31.90 -2.23
CA GLN A 393 4.94 32.84 -2.73
C GLN A 393 5.38 32.56 -4.16
N VAL A 394 5.44 31.27 -4.56
CA VAL A 394 5.82 30.88 -5.92
C VAL A 394 4.61 30.75 -6.85
N TYR A 395 3.41 30.61 -6.29
CA TYR A 395 2.17 30.51 -7.02
C TYR A 395 1.79 31.86 -7.66
N ASN A 396 1.63 31.88 -8.97
CA ASN A 396 1.14 33.06 -9.70
C ASN A 396 -0.36 32.88 -10.07
N PRO A 397 -1.28 33.67 -9.51
CA PRO A 397 -2.72 33.57 -9.79
C PRO A 397 -3.09 33.80 -11.27
N SER A 398 -2.21 34.44 -12.04
CA SER A 398 -2.43 34.69 -13.48
C SER A 398 -2.54 33.39 -14.29
N SER A 399 -1.99 32.29 -13.76
CA SER A 399 -1.98 30.95 -14.37
C SER A 399 -3.35 30.25 -14.30
N ASP A 400 -4.18 30.58 -13.31
CA ASP A 400 -5.46 29.93 -13.03
C ASP A 400 -6.56 30.26 -14.05
N ASN A 401 -6.52 31.47 -14.60
CA ASN A 401 -7.49 31.96 -15.59
C ASN A 401 -7.40 31.22 -16.93
N ILE A 402 -6.29 30.52 -17.20
CA ILE A 402 -6.09 29.74 -18.43
C ILE A 402 -6.71 28.36 -18.28
N LEU A 403 -6.57 27.72 -17.11
CA LEU A 403 -6.99 26.32 -16.89
C LEU A 403 -8.48 26.15 -16.55
N THR A 404 -9.09 27.14 -15.89
CA THR A 404 -10.53 27.16 -15.58
C THR A 404 -11.41 27.20 -16.84
N LYS A 405 -10.90 27.72 -17.97
CA LYS A 405 -11.60 27.66 -19.26
C LYS A 405 -11.60 26.25 -19.88
N THR A 406 -10.62 25.42 -19.57
CA THR A 406 -10.48 24.03 -20.07
C THR A 406 -11.18 22.98 -19.20
N LYS A 407 -11.31 23.18 -17.88
CA LYS A 407 -11.87 22.18 -16.94
C LYS A 407 -13.41 22.02 -16.96
N LYS A 408 -14.17 22.77 -17.77
CA LYS A 408 -15.66 22.67 -17.82
C LYS A 408 -16.23 21.35 -18.40
N LYS A 409 -15.45 20.27 -18.52
CA LYS A 409 -15.87 18.99 -19.12
C LYS A 409 -15.62 17.72 -18.30
N THR A 410 -15.12 17.77 -17.07
CA THR A 410 -14.90 16.55 -16.27
C THR A 410 -15.90 16.41 -15.13
N SER A 411 -16.46 15.20 -15.02
CA SER A 411 -17.55 14.81 -14.13
C SER A 411 -17.17 14.91 -12.65
N VAL A 412 -18.07 15.49 -11.86
CA VAL A 412 -18.00 15.60 -10.41
C VAL A 412 -18.08 14.20 -9.78
N PHE A 413 -16.98 13.76 -9.16
CA PHE A 413 -16.96 12.62 -8.25
C PHE A 413 -17.64 13.04 -6.94
N LYS A 414 -18.65 12.27 -6.49
CA LYS A 414 -19.27 12.46 -5.17
C LYS A 414 -18.59 11.49 -4.19
N PRO A 415 -17.92 11.97 -3.13
CA PRO A 415 -17.49 11.09 -2.06
C PRO A 415 -18.74 10.47 -1.42
N SER A 416 -18.79 9.14 -1.37
CA SER A 416 -19.76 8.41 -0.57
C SER A 416 -19.48 8.70 0.90
N THR A 417 -20.47 9.26 1.59
CA THR A 417 -20.48 9.47 3.04
C THR A 417 -20.07 8.18 3.74
N ILE A 418 -18.97 8.22 4.50
CA ILE A 418 -18.55 7.15 5.40
C ILE A 418 -19.62 7.08 6.50
N ILE A 419 -20.49 6.08 6.44
CA ILE A 419 -21.39 5.76 7.54
C ILE A 419 -20.65 4.76 8.41
N GLN A 420 -20.23 5.17 9.61
CA GLN A 420 -19.69 4.28 10.62
C GLN A 420 -20.72 3.17 10.94
N PRO A 421 -20.36 1.88 10.91
CA PRO A 421 -21.22 0.82 11.41
C PRO A 421 -21.15 0.81 12.94
N GLY A 422 -22.20 1.29 13.63
CA GLY A 422 -22.22 1.24 15.10
C GLY A 422 -23.23 2.12 15.85
N SER A 423 -24.11 2.89 15.20
CA SER A 423 -25.16 3.60 15.92
C SER A 423 -26.42 2.74 16.04
N GLU A 424 -26.71 2.25 17.24
CA GLU A 424 -27.99 1.64 17.61
C GLU A 424 -29.17 2.54 17.18
N LEU A 425 -30.06 2.00 16.36
CA LEU A 425 -31.36 2.61 16.06
C LEU A 425 -32.25 2.51 17.31
N LEU A 426 -32.26 3.55 18.13
CA LEU A 426 -33.42 3.87 18.96
C LEU A 426 -34.50 4.44 18.02
N MET A 427 -35.54 3.65 17.77
CA MET A 427 -36.70 4.11 17.01
C MET A 427 -37.51 5.12 17.86
N PRO A 428 -37.78 6.35 17.37
CA PRO A 428 -38.83 7.16 17.95
C PRO A 428 -40.18 6.72 17.37
N GLU A 429 -41.11 6.39 18.25
CA GLU A 429 -42.53 6.24 17.94
C GLU A 429 -43.11 7.54 17.36
N ASN A 430 -44.06 7.37 16.43
CA ASN A 430 -45.01 8.36 15.92
C ASN A 430 -44.48 9.47 15.00
N VAL A 431 -44.49 9.23 13.68
CA VAL A 431 -44.73 10.31 12.70
C VAL A 431 -45.66 9.85 11.58
N VAL A 432 -46.76 10.60 11.43
CA VAL A 432 -47.86 10.43 10.47
C VAL A 432 -47.41 10.74 9.04
N VAL A 433 -47.75 9.88 8.07
CA VAL A 433 -47.45 10.06 6.64
C VAL A 433 -48.60 10.79 5.92
N PRO A 434 -48.35 11.91 5.19
CA PRO A 434 -49.32 12.45 4.26
C PRO A 434 -49.10 11.92 2.82
N LYS A 435 -50.16 11.38 2.22
CA LYS A 435 -50.25 10.92 0.82
C LYS A 435 -50.18 12.09 -0.17
N LYS A 436 -49.42 11.94 -1.27
CA LYS A 436 -49.67 12.55 -2.62
C LYS A 436 -48.79 11.80 -3.64
N ALA A 437 -49.35 11.01 -4.56
CA ALA A 437 -49.95 11.37 -5.87
C ALA A 437 -49.13 10.73 -7.01
N ILE A 438 -49.58 9.54 -7.46
CA ILE A 438 -49.02 8.78 -8.58
C ILE A 438 -49.63 9.28 -9.89
N ARG A 439 -48.82 9.72 -10.86
CA ARG A 439 -49.24 9.94 -12.26
C ARG A 439 -48.92 8.69 -13.09
N LYS A 440 -49.98 8.05 -13.59
CA LYS A 440 -49.97 6.96 -14.59
C LYS A 440 -49.48 7.45 -15.95
N LYS A 441 -48.62 6.68 -16.62
CA LYS A 441 -48.48 6.69 -18.09
C LYS A 441 -48.92 5.32 -18.63
N ILE A 442 -49.92 5.36 -19.51
CA ILE A 442 -50.54 4.22 -20.20
C ILE A 442 -49.83 4.05 -21.54
N VAL A 443 -49.45 2.82 -21.90
CA VAL A 443 -49.21 2.43 -23.30
C VAL A 443 -50.03 1.17 -23.58
N LYS A 444 -51.03 1.33 -24.47
CA LYS A 444 -51.89 0.28 -25.01
C LYS A 444 -51.14 -0.53 -26.06
N LYS A 445 -51.14 -1.86 -25.94
CA LYS A 445 -50.78 -2.82 -27.00
C LYS A 445 -52.08 -3.23 -27.70
N ILE A 446 -52.16 -3.03 -29.01
CA ILE A 446 -53.29 -3.48 -29.86
C ILE A 446 -52.94 -4.86 -30.42
N ALA A 447 -53.83 -5.82 -30.22
CA ALA A 447 -53.82 -7.14 -30.86
C ALA A 447 -54.93 -7.21 -31.93
N ARG A 448 -54.59 -7.72 -33.10
CA ARG A 448 -55.44 -8.34 -34.15
C ARG A 448 -54.49 -9.19 -35.00
N LYS A 449 -54.79 -10.40 -35.49
CA LYS A 449 -56.04 -11.16 -35.64
C LYS A 449 -55.63 -12.59 -36.05
N LYS A 450 -56.47 -13.56 -35.66
CA LYS A 450 -56.78 -14.86 -36.29
C LYS A 450 -55.64 -15.83 -36.63
#